data_AF-G3BBS8-F1
#
_entry.id   AF-G3BBS8-F1
#
_cell.length_a   1.000
_cell.length_b   1.000
_cell.length_c   1.000
_cell.angle_alpha   90.00
_cell.angle_beta   90.00
_cell.angle_gamma   90.00
#
_symmetry.space_group_name_H-M   'P 1'
#
loop_
_entity.id
_entity.type
_entity.pdbx_description
1 polymer ?
#
loop_
_entity_poly.entity_id
_entity_poly.type
_entity_poly.pdbx_seq_one_letter_code
_entity_poly.pdbx_strand_id
1 'polypeptide(L)' 'MPPKNSRKLAFKPKDLVLAKMHGFPAWPSFVMPTGMIPESIFEVKKKTTEFCVIFIP' A
#
# COMPACT_ATOMS: atom_id res chain seq x y z
N MET A 1 -6.98 0.76 -29.32
CA MET A 1 -6.63 -0.04 -28.11
C MET A 1 -5.99 0.90 -27.11
N PRO A 2 -6.44 0.99 -25.84
CA PRO A 2 -5.79 1.84 -24.86
C PRO A 2 -4.41 1.28 -24.51
N PRO A 3 -3.39 2.13 -24.31
CA PRO A 3 -2.03 1.68 -24.09
C PRO A 3 -1.91 0.94 -22.76
N LYS A 4 -1.31 -0.26 -22.79
CA LYS A 4 -0.83 -0.98 -21.60
C LYS A 4 0.28 -0.14 -20.96
N ASN A 5 -0.08 0.80 -20.09
CA ASN A 5 0.87 1.52 -19.25
C ASN A 5 1.40 0.55 -18.18
N SER A 6 2.45 -0.19 -18.53
CA SER A 6 3.36 -0.84 -17.59
C SER A 6 4.23 0.22 -16.90
N ARG A 7 3.60 1.16 -16.18
CA ARG A 7 4.34 2.01 -15.25
C ARG A 7 4.37 1.29 -13.91
N LYS A 8 5.57 0.87 -13.49
CA LYS A 8 5.88 0.68 -12.07
C LYS A 8 5.47 1.97 -11.35
N LEU A 9 4.23 2.03 -10.86
CA LEU A 9 3.79 3.05 -9.93
C LEU A 9 4.42 2.68 -8.59
N ALA A 10 5.73 2.94 -8.48
CA ALA A 10 6.44 2.82 -7.23
C ALA A 10 5.94 3.95 -6.34
N PHE A 11 4.97 3.64 -5.47
CA PHE A 11 4.50 4.58 -4.46
C PHE A 11 5.66 4.94 -3.53
N LYS A 12 5.80 6.23 -3.23
CA LYS A 12 6.81 6.73 -2.30
C LYS A 12 6.26 6.69 -0.88
N PRO A 13 7.14 6.59 0.13
CA PRO A 13 6.71 6.79 1.51
C PRO A 13 6.00 8.14 1.66
N LYS A 14 4.91 8.17 2.42
CA LYS A 14 4.00 9.31 2.64
C LYS A 14 3.07 9.66 1.47
N ASP A 15 3.07 8.91 0.38
CA ASP A 15 2.06 9.10 -0.67
C ASP A 15 0.67 8.78 -0.12
N LEU A 16 -0.30 9.64 -0.44
CA LEU A 16 -1.72 9.40 -0.20
C LEU A 16 -2.24 8.43 -1.26
N VAL A 17 -2.77 7.29 -0.82
CA VAL A 17 -3.26 6.21 -1.68
C VAL A 17 -4.65 5.75 -1.24
N LEU A 18 -5.36 5.07 -2.14
CA LEU A 18 -6.61 4.39 -1.83
C LEU A 18 -6.33 2.90 -1.66
N ALA A 19 -6.42 2.40 -0.43
CA ALA A 19 -6.25 0.99 -0.12
C ALA A 19 -7.60 0.26 -0.20
N LYS A 20 -7.63 -0.88 -0.88
CA LYS A 20 -8.84 -1.70 -1.06
C LYS A 20 -8.75 -2.98 -0.24
N MET A 21 -9.61 -3.10 0.77
CA MET A 21 -9.83 -4.35 1.50
C MET A 21 -11.06 -5.07 0.94
N HIS A 22 -11.06 -6.40 0.98
CA HIS A 22 -12.23 -7.19 0.56
C HIS A 22 -13.42 -6.90 1.47
N GLY A 23 -14.60 -6.68 0.89
CA GLY A 23 -15.81 -6.35 1.65
C GLY A 23 -15.96 -4.88 2.06
N PHE A 24 -14.97 -4.02 1.78
CA PHE A 24 -15.00 -2.60 2.12
C PHE A 24 -14.78 -1.72 0.88
N PRO A 25 -15.27 -0.46 0.88
CA PRO A 25 -14.91 0.52 -0.14
C PRO A 25 -13.40 0.81 -0.08
N ALA A 26 -12.87 1.38 -1.17
CA ALA A 26 -11.50 1.87 -1.14
C ALA A 26 -11.38 3.01 -0.12
N TRP A 27 -10.40 2.92 0.78
CA TRP A 27 -10.25 3.83 1.92
C TRP A 27 -8.97 4.64 1.81
N PRO A 28 -8.96 5.93 2.19
CA PRO A 28 -7.76 6.75 2.18
C PRO A 28 -6.71 6.22 3.16
N SER A 29 -5.45 6.20 2.72
CA SER A 29 -4.32 5.68 3.49
C SER A 29 -3.02 6.36 3.06
N PHE A 30 -2.01 6.30 3.93
CA PHE A 30 -0.65 6.73 3.60
C PHE A 30 0.29 5.54 3.49
N VAL A 31 1.23 5.59 2.55
CA VAL A 31 2.33 4.62 2.48
C VAL A 31 3.29 4.83 3.65
N MET A 32 3.44 3.80 4.47
CA MET A 32 4.32 3.80 5.64
C MET A 32 5.79 3.69 5.21
N PRO A 33 6.69 4.56 5.70
CA PRO A 33 8.13 4.40 5.50
C PRO A 33 8.62 3.15 6.25
N THR A 34 9.57 2.42 5.66
CA THR A 34 10.05 1.13 6.18
C THR A 34 10.60 1.21 7.61
N GLY A 35 11.23 2.32 8.00
CA GLY A 35 11.76 2.53 9.35
C GLY A 35 10.71 2.84 10.43
N MET A 36 9.44 3.04 10.07
CA MET A 36 8.36 3.28 11.04
C MET A 36 7.36 2.12 11.09
N ILE A 37 7.62 1.01 10.38
CA ILE A 37 6.77 -0.17 10.42
C ILE A 37 7.13 -0.97 11.68
N PRO A 38 6.19 -1.21 12.61
CA PRO A 38 6.40 -2.13 13.74
C PRO A 38 6.89 -3.52 13.31
N GLU A 39 7.80 -4.10 14.09
CA GLU A 39 8.34 -5.45 13.86
C GLU A 39 7.26 -6.53 13.75
N SER A 40 6.17 -6.39 14.53
CA SER A 40 5.01 -7.30 14.50
C SER A 40 4.32 -7.40 13.14
N ILE A 41 4.49 -6.40 12.25
CA ILE A 41 3.89 -6.39 10.91
C ILE A 41 4.79 -7.08 9.89
N PHE A 42 6.11 -7.16 10.14
CA PHE A 42 7.06 -7.81 9.25
C PHE A 42 6.93 -9.35 9.25
N GLU A 43 6.33 -9.93 10.28
CA GLU A 43 6.15 -11.38 10.42
C GLU A 43 5.10 -11.98 9.46
N VAL A 44 4.30 -11.13 8.79
CA VAL A 44 3.27 -11.59 7.86
C VAL A 44 3.90 -11.98 6.53
N LYS A 45 3.85 -13.28 6.18
CA LYS A 45 4.32 -13.81 4.88
C LYS A 45 3.60 -13.13 3.72
N LYS A 46 4.31 -12.22 3.04
CA LYS A 46 3.83 -11.47 1.88
C LYS A 46 3.71 -12.39 0.67
N LYS A 47 2.49 -12.74 0.26
CA LYS A 47 2.27 -13.51 -0.99
C LYS A 47 2.39 -12.65 -2.25
N THR A 48 2.17 -11.32 -2.19
CA THR A 48 2.06 -10.51 -3.43
C THR A 48 2.29 -9.00 -3.33
N THR A 49 2.48 -8.36 -2.16
CA THR A 49 2.46 -6.87 -2.09
C THR A 49 3.66 -6.23 -1.39
N GLU A 50 4.23 -5.22 -2.04
CA GLU A 50 5.49 -4.53 -1.75
C GLU A 50 5.37 -3.33 -0.78
N PHE A 51 4.16 -2.96 -0.35
CA PHE A 51 3.90 -1.72 0.39
C PHE A 51 3.15 -1.96 1.71
N CYS A 52 3.52 -1.20 2.75
CA CYS A 52 2.78 -1.08 4.00
C CYS A 52 2.04 0.25 3.99
N VAL A 53 0.79 0.28 4.47
CA VAL A 53 -0.02 1.50 4.52
C VAL A 53 -0.67 1.66 5.89
N ILE A 54 -0.95 2.90 6.28
CA ILE A 54 -1.74 3.25 7.47
C ILE A 54 -3.05 3.91 7.04
N PHE A 55 -4.16 3.42 7.55
CA PHE A 55 -5.49 3.98 7.30
C PHE A 55 -5.70 5.24 8.13
N ILE A 56 -6.29 6.27 7.52
CA ILE A 56 -6.72 7.48 8.21
C ILE A 56 -8.07 7.17 8.89
N PRO A 57 -8.25 7.50 10.19
CA PRO A 57 -9.52 7.30 10.89
C PRO A 57 -10.67 8.09 10.26
#